data_AF-A0A8G2F2K3-F1
#
_entry.id   AF-A0A8G2F2K3-F1
#
_cell.length_a   1.000
_cell.length_b   1.000
_cell.length_c   1.000
_cell.angle_alpha   90.00
_cell.angle_beta   90.00
_cell.angle_gamma   90.00
#
_symmetry.space_group_name_H-M   'P 1'
#
loop_
_entity.id
_entity.type
_entity.pdbx_description
1 polymer ?
#
loop_
_entity_poly.entity_id
_entity_poly.type
_entity_poly.pdbx_seq_one_letter_code
_entity_poly.pdbx_strand_id
1 'polypeptide(L)' 'MKELLDQIEKLTSTFQKDAASQLDKGNKAAGLRARRASLELEPLLKRFRKLSLEAANNKAE' A
#
# COMPACT_ATOMS: atom_id res chain seq x y z
N MET A 1 3.61 14.27 -1.77
CA MET A 1 2.39 13.46 -1.58
C MET A 1 1.99 12.72 -2.86
N LYS A 2 2.09 13.32 -4.05
CA LYS A 2 1.81 12.65 -5.34
C LYS A 2 2.64 11.38 -5.57
N GLU A 3 3.97 11.46 -5.46
CA GLU A 3 4.84 10.29 -5.61
C GLU A 3 4.56 9.17 -4.60
N LEU A 4 4.16 9.54 -3.38
CA LEU A 4 3.78 8.58 -2.34
C LEU A 4 2.48 7.85 -2.71
N LEU A 5 1.51 8.57 -3.29
CA LEU A 5 0.28 7.97 -3.81
C LEU A 5 0.58 7.03 -4.98
N ASP A 6 1.44 7.43 -5.91
CA ASP A 6 1.84 6.58 -7.04
C ASP A 6 2.53 5.28 -6.57
N GLN A 7 3.34 5.35 -5.51
CA GLN A 7 3.97 4.17 -4.90
C GLN A 7 2.94 3.27 -4.21
N ILE A 8 2.01 3.85 -3.45
CA ILE A 8 0.92 3.12 -2.78
C ILE A 8 0.04 2.42 -3.81
N GLU A 9 -0.34 3.09 -4.90
CA GLU A 9 -1.19 2.53 -5.95
C GLU A 9 -0.52 1.31 -6.61
N LYS A 10 0.75 1.42 -6.99
CA LYS A 10 1.51 0.31 -7.61
C LYS A 10 1.58 -0.92 -6.71
N LEU A 11 1.92 -0.71 -5.43
CA LEU A 11 2.03 -1.80 -4.47
C LEU A 11 0.65 -2.40 -4.13
N THR A 12 -0.38 -1.57 -4.04
CA THR A 12 -1.76 -2.02 -3.78
C THR A 12 -2.28 -2.89 -4.92
N SER A 13 -2.04 -2.48 -6.17
CA SER A 13 -2.39 -3.27 -7.36
C SER A 13 -1.66 -4.62 -7.38
N THR A 14 -0.36 -4.62 -7.07
CA THR A 14 0.44 -5.85 -6.96
C THR A 14 -0.09 -6.76 -5.86
N PHE A 15 -0.35 -6.21 -4.67
CA PHE A 15 -0.93 -6.93 -3.54
C PHE A 15 -2.26 -7.57 -3.91
N GLN A 16 -3.20 -6.81 -4.48
CA GLN A 16 -4.54 -7.30 -4.85
C GLN A 16 -4.46 -8.44 -5.86
N LYS A 17 -3.64 -8.30 -6.90
CA LYS A 17 -3.47 -9.32 -7.94
C LYS A 17 -2.93 -10.63 -7.37
N ASP A 18 -1.86 -10.55 -6.58
CA ASP A 18 -1.22 -11.74 -6.02
C ASP A 18 -2.06 -12.37 -4.88
N ALA A 19 -2.76 -11.55 -4.07
CA ALA A 19 -3.66 -12.04 -3.03
C ALA A 19 -4.89 -12.77 -3.63
N ALA A 20 -5.50 -12.21 -4.69
CA ALA A 20 -6.58 -12.88 -5.41
C ALA A 20 -6.11 -14.21 -6.03
N SER A 21 -4.93 -14.22 -6.65
CA SER A 21 -4.32 -15.44 -7.20
C SER A 21 -4.04 -16.50 -6.11
N GLN A 22 -3.61 -16.09 -4.92
CA GLN A 22 -3.48 -17.00 -3.77
C GLN A 22 -4.84 -17.56 -3.34
N LEU A 23 -5.86 -16.70 -3.22
CA LEU A 23 -7.20 -17.07 -2.75
C LEU A 23 -7.90 -18.02 -3.73
N ASP A 24 -7.92 -17.67 -5.01
CA ASP A 24 -8.71 -18.38 -6.03
C ASP A 24 -8.02 -19.66 -6.51
N LYS A 25 -6.68 -19.66 -6.57
CA LYS A 25 -5.90 -20.74 -7.20
C LYS A 25 -5.00 -21.49 -6.24
N GLY A 26 -4.99 -21.14 -4.96
CA GLY A 26 -4.06 -21.71 -3.97
C GLY A 26 -2.59 -21.42 -4.29
N ASN A 27 -2.29 -20.39 -5.08
CA ASN A 27 -0.94 -20.11 -5.54
C ASN A 27 -0.05 -19.58 -4.39
N LYS A 28 0.76 -20.47 -3.80
CA LYS A 28 1.64 -20.14 -2.68
C LYS A 28 2.69 -19.07 -2.99
N ALA A 29 3.22 -19.05 -4.22
CA ALA A 29 4.21 -18.06 -4.64
C ALA A 29 3.60 -16.66 -4.76
N ALA A 30 2.37 -16.58 -5.28
CA ALA A 30 1.60 -15.34 -5.27
C ALA A 30 1.37 -14.88 -3.83
N GLY A 31 1.02 -15.79 -2.91
CA GLY A 31 0.85 -15.44 -1.51
C GLY A 31 2.10 -14.89 -0.82
N LEU A 32 3.29 -15.41 -1.13
CA LEU A 32 4.55 -14.83 -0.65
C LEU A 32 4.75 -13.41 -1.18
N ARG A 33 4.48 -13.16 -2.46
CA ARG A 33 4.60 -11.82 -3.06
C ARG A 33 3.58 -10.84 -2.48
N ALA A 34 2.33 -11.27 -2.28
CA ALA A 34 1.31 -10.46 -1.63
C ALA A 34 1.74 -10.03 -0.22
N ARG A 35 2.31 -10.95 0.57
CA ARG A 35 2.84 -10.64 1.92
C ARG A 35 4.00 -9.64 1.87
N ARG A 36 4.91 -9.74 0.90
CA ARG A 36 5.99 -8.75 0.73
C ARG A 36 5.44 -7.38 0.37
N ALA A 37 4.52 -7.32 -0.60
CA ALA A 37 3.86 -6.08 -0.99
C ALA A 37 3.09 -5.44 0.19
N SER A 38 2.43 -6.24 1.04
CA SER A 38 1.75 -5.70 2.24
C SER A 38 2.72 -5.12 3.27
N LEU A 39 3.90 -5.73 3.45
CA LEU A 39 4.94 -5.21 4.35
C LEU A 39 5.53 -3.90 3.85
N GLU A 40 5.66 -3.74 2.53
CA GLU A 40 6.12 -2.50 1.90
C GLU A 40 5.04 -1.39 1.94
N LEU A 41 3.76 -1.76 1.86
CA LEU A 41 2.63 -0.81 1.92
C LEU A 41 2.47 -0.17 3.30
N GLU A 42 2.66 -0.92 4.38
CA GLU A 42 2.40 -0.45 5.75
C GLU A 42 3.10 0.89 6.10
N PRO A 43 4.43 1.04 5.94
CA PRO A 43 5.11 2.30 6.25
C PRO A 43 4.67 3.45 5.32
N LEU A 44 4.32 3.15 4.06
CA LEU A 44 3.86 4.17 3.11
C LEU A 44 2.49 4.71 3.50
N LEU A 45 1.56 3.85 3.91
CA LEU A 45 0.24 4.25 4.39
C LEU A 45 0.34 5.06 5.69
N LYS A 46 1.23 4.67 6.60
CA LYS A 46 1.53 5.46 7.82
C LYS A 46 2.10 6.84 7.48
N ARG A 47 3.04 6.91 6.54
CA ARG A 47 3.61 8.19 6.06
C ARG A 47 2.54 9.07 5.41
N PHE A 48 1.66 8.49 4.60
CA PHE A 48 0.55 9.21 3.99
C PHE A 48 -0.37 9.81 5.06
N ARG A 49 -0.76 9.00 6.06
CA ARG A 49 -1.58 9.48 7.19
C ARG A 49 -0.92 10.65 7.91
N LYS A 50 0.38 10.56 8.23
CA LYS A 50 1.12 11.65 8.88
C LYS A 50 1.09 12.93 8.06
N LEU A 51 1.49 12.86 6.78
CA LEU A 51 1.49 14.01 5.88
C LEU A 51 0.10 14.61 5.67
N SER A 52 -0.94 13.78 5.63
CA SER A 52 -2.33 14.22 5.53
C SER A 52 -2.78 15.01 6.76
N LEU A 53 -2.37 14.59 7.96
CA LEU A 53 -2.67 15.30 9.20
C LEU A 53 -1.91 16.62 9.30
N GLU A 54 -0.63 16.64 8.92
CA GLU A 54 0.18 17.86 8.86
C GLU A 54 -0.42 18.89 7.89
N ALA A 55 -0.87 18.45 6.72
CA ALA A 55 -1.52 19.34 5.74
C ALA A 55 -2.87 19.89 6.23
N ALA A 56 -3.60 19.14 7.06
CA ALA A 56 -4.84 19.60 7.67
C ALA A 56 -4.58 20.62 8.78
N ASN A 57 -3.58 20.36 9.64
CA ASN A 57 -3.23 21.23 10.75
C ASN A 57 -2.60 22.55 10.28
N ASN A 58 -1.75 22.53 9.24
CA ASN A 58 -1.12 23.73 8.69
C ASN A 58 -2.09 24.63 7.89
N LYS A 59 -3.32 24.19 7.61
CA LYS A 59 -4.36 25.02 6.99
C LYS A 59 -5.20 25.79 8.02
N ALA A 60 -4.96 25.57 9.31
CA ALA A 60 -5.72 26.17 10.41
C ALA A 60 -4.99 27.35 11.10
N GLU A 61 -3.79 27.72 10.64
CA GLU A 61 -3.07 28.96 10.99
C GLU A 61 -3.06 29.93 9.81
#